data_AF-A0A8T7J0W1-F1
#
_entry.id   AF-A0A8T7J0W1-F1
#
_cell.length_a   1.000
_cell.length_b   1.000
_cell.length_c   1.000
_cell.angle_alpha   90.00
_cell.angle_beta   90.00
_cell.angle_gamma   90.00
#
_symmetry.space_group_name_H-M   'P 1'
#
loop_
_entity.id
_entity.type
_entity.pdbx_description
1 polymer ?
#
loop_
_entity_poly.entity_id
_entity_poly.type
_entity_poly.pdbx_seq_one_letter_code
_entity_poly.pdbx_strand_id
1 'polypeptide(L)'
;MKYTIHAITLACLFGLANCADANTCITSENESNDSESNANAGMCSNTTIAGNLSRNDIDWFTFDMAEAGTIQVELDHNSNDDFDWALYRESGSAVQTAETGSVPETGSYSGTAGTYYLKLTRYSGRGWYDLTVNYGESDGSGGSGGTGQDCGYGTRPSVPNGLSNWLTGSGDDICGTETAGNGSVLLMGGGTDVDAAFTNRVKPQIGSNVDTVILRTSGSDGYNDYLSGLLSSDSVETLLVDTTSLANSDYVEWVVKSAEFVFVAGGDQSDYLNQWQGTKLQSALQHVYDKGGVIGGTSAGMALMASSIYDPDGLLGAISDEVVTDLCHETINFSNGFVDIPVLSNSLTDTHFANRDRMGRTLVFQANHNSSYYSIAADENASIFVNSNGQGVVDGSGDVYVLRDQSQTSLTQGQCGQEVIYEDVLRVKLSNGDTYNFSSQSHTGSELSIGIDGTRNNYYLPSDPYQ
;
A
#
# COMPACT_ATOMS: atom_id res chain seq x y z
N MET A 1 -64.24 -43.63 5.30
CA MET A 1 -64.09 -44.38 6.57
C MET A 1 -62.67 -44.14 7.04
N LYS A 2 -62.47 -43.45 8.20
CA LYS A 2 -61.35 -43.57 9.18
C LYS A 2 -59.89 -43.58 8.64
N TYR A 3 -58.86 -42.88 9.12
CA TYR A 3 -58.58 -41.97 10.24
C TYR A 3 -57.30 -41.15 9.89
N THR A 4 -57.19 -40.00 10.56
CA THR A 4 -56.13 -39.03 10.88
C THR A 4 -54.66 -39.51 11.04
N ILE A 5 -53.65 -38.67 10.71
CA ILE A 5 -52.61 -38.03 11.60
C ILE A 5 -51.45 -37.38 10.79
N HIS A 6 -50.98 -36.22 11.26
CA HIS A 6 -49.92 -35.33 10.75
C HIS A 6 -48.48 -35.87 10.92
N ALA A 7 -47.54 -35.42 10.06
CA ALA A 7 -46.23 -34.91 10.46
C ALA A 7 -45.56 -34.11 9.31
N ILE A 8 -45.05 -32.93 9.65
CA ILE A 8 -44.22 -32.05 8.81
C ILE A 8 -42.75 -32.41 9.06
N THR A 9 -41.92 -32.51 8.03
CA THR A 9 -40.48 -32.22 8.15
C THR A 9 -39.90 -31.67 6.84
N LEU A 10 -39.21 -30.54 6.98
CA LEU A 10 -38.42 -29.79 6.00
C LEU A 10 -36.94 -30.21 6.14
N ALA A 11 -36.16 -30.27 5.05
CA ALA A 11 -34.82 -29.66 4.91
C ALA A 11 -33.95 -30.27 3.79
N CYS A 12 -33.25 -29.35 3.12
CA CYS A 12 -32.16 -29.47 2.15
C CYS A 12 -30.89 -30.13 2.72
N LEU A 13 -29.96 -30.60 1.86
CA LEU A 13 -28.63 -30.00 1.62
C LEU A 13 -27.68 -30.95 0.82
N PHE A 14 -27.04 -30.37 -0.20
CA PHE A 14 -25.60 -30.38 -0.57
C PHE A 14 -24.79 -31.67 -0.83
N GLY A 15 -24.10 -31.67 -1.97
CA GLY A 15 -22.77 -32.26 -2.17
C GLY A 15 -21.86 -31.18 -2.78
N LEU A 16 -20.93 -30.62 -1.98
CA LEU A 16 -19.48 -30.93 -1.94
C LEU A 16 -18.66 -30.19 -3.01
N ALA A 17 -18.01 -29.10 -2.57
CA ALA A 17 -16.79 -28.57 -3.16
C ALA A 17 -15.73 -28.57 -2.04
N ASN A 18 -14.55 -29.12 -2.33
CA ASN A 18 -13.40 -29.13 -1.43
C ASN A 18 -12.93 -27.68 -1.17
N CYS A 19 -12.99 -27.25 0.08
CA CYS A 19 -12.26 -26.09 0.59
C CYS A 19 -10.85 -26.55 1.03
N ALA A 20 -9.85 -25.73 0.73
CA ALA A 20 -8.60 -25.74 1.49
C ALA A 20 -8.87 -24.96 2.79
N ASP A 21 -8.58 -25.59 3.93
CA ASP A 21 -8.88 -25.08 5.26
C ASP A 21 -7.98 -23.89 5.61
N ALA A 22 -8.58 -22.78 6.01
CA ALA A 22 -7.91 -21.78 6.84
C ALA A 22 -7.94 -22.32 8.27
N ASN A 23 -6.77 -22.55 8.88
CA ASN A 23 -6.69 -23.03 10.26
C ASN A 23 -7.27 -21.95 11.19
N THR A 24 -8.38 -22.26 11.84
CA THR A 24 -8.96 -21.44 12.90
C THR A 24 -8.24 -21.71 14.21
N CYS A 25 -7.80 -20.64 14.89
CA CYS A 25 -7.22 -20.73 16.24
C CYS A 25 -8.15 -21.50 17.19
N ILE A 26 -7.61 -22.49 17.89
CA ILE A 26 -8.36 -23.18 18.93
C ILE A 26 -8.52 -22.26 20.16
N THR A 27 -9.72 -22.18 20.71
CA THR A 27 -10.01 -21.42 21.96
C THR A 27 -10.48 -22.33 23.09
N SER A 28 -10.54 -23.64 22.83
CA SER A 28 -10.82 -24.67 23.82
C SER A 28 -10.06 -25.94 23.44
N GLU A 29 -9.67 -26.72 24.44
CA GLU A 29 -9.10 -28.04 24.20
C GLU A 29 -10.09 -28.96 23.46
N ASN A 30 -9.56 -29.97 22.78
CA ASN A 30 -10.35 -31.03 22.16
C ASN A 30 -9.81 -32.40 22.56
N GLU A 31 -10.62 -33.10 23.32
CA GLU A 31 -10.32 -34.40 23.90
C GLU A 31 -10.45 -35.55 22.89
N SER A 32 -9.57 -36.55 22.88
CA SER A 32 -8.45 -36.77 23.81
C SER A 32 -7.11 -36.28 23.25
N ASN A 33 -6.36 -35.54 24.06
CA ASN A 33 -5.02 -35.02 23.78
C ASN A 33 -3.97 -35.46 24.84
N ASP A 34 -4.22 -36.60 25.51
CA ASP A 34 -3.42 -37.27 26.56
C ASP A 34 -1.98 -37.66 26.17
N SER A 35 -1.59 -37.44 24.91
CA SER A 35 -0.28 -37.82 24.37
C SER A 35 0.21 -36.82 23.33
N GLU A 36 1.53 -36.68 23.23
CA GLU A 36 2.19 -35.81 22.25
C GLU A 36 1.71 -36.06 20.80
N SER A 37 1.46 -37.32 20.42
CA SER A 37 0.97 -37.66 19.08
C SER A 37 -0.47 -37.22 18.79
N ASN A 38 -1.23 -36.89 19.84
CA ASN A 38 -2.60 -36.39 19.76
C ASN A 38 -2.69 -34.93 20.23
N ALA A 39 -1.57 -34.21 20.27
CA ALA A 39 -1.56 -32.84 20.74
C ALA A 39 -2.57 -31.98 19.95
N ASN A 40 -3.30 -31.11 20.64
CA ASN A 40 -4.16 -30.15 19.97
C ASN A 40 -3.30 -29.17 19.17
N ALA A 41 -3.50 -29.18 17.86
CA ALA A 41 -2.85 -28.28 16.91
C ALA A 41 -3.72 -27.04 16.66
N GLY A 42 -3.13 -26.02 16.01
CA GLY A 42 -3.85 -24.76 15.75
C GLY A 42 -3.93 -23.86 16.98
N MET A 43 -2.98 -23.99 17.92
CA MET A 43 -2.74 -22.94 18.89
C MET A 43 -2.32 -21.67 18.14
N CYS A 44 -2.86 -20.54 18.56
CA CYS A 44 -2.42 -19.23 18.10
C CYS A 44 -1.75 -18.48 19.24
N SER A 45 -0.72 -17.71 18.93
CA SER A 45 0.04 -16.91 19.89
C SER A 45 -0.88 -15.89 20.56
N ASN A 46 -0.76 -15.80 21.88
CA ASN A 46 -1.57 -14.92 22.72
C ASN A 46 -3.09 -15.19 22.64
N THR A 47 -3.49 -16.41 22.24
CA THR A 47 -4.89 -16.87 22.32
C THR A 47 -5.08 -17.75 23.55
N THR A 48 -6.08 -17.42 24.36
CA THR A 48 -6.43 -18.22 25.53
C THR A 48 -7.23 -19.46 25.12
N ILE A 49 -6.76 -20.61 25.57
CA ILE A 49 -7.39 -21.91 25.39
C ILE A 49 -7.98 -22.35 26.73
N ALA A 50 -9.30 -22.46 26.77
CA ALA A 50 -10.01 -22.99 27.94
C ALA A 50 -9.96 -24.52 27.93
N GLY A 51 -9.57 -25.13 29.06
CA GLY A 51 -9.56 -26.58 29.21
C GLY A 51 -9.91 -27.03 30.63
N ASN A 52 -9.81 -28.33 30.88
CA ASN A 52 -10.14 -28.95 32.16
C ASN A 52 -9.24 -30.15 32.47
N LEU A 53 -8.43 -30.04 33.53
CA LEU A 53 -7.60 -31.15 33.97
C LEU A 53 -8.30 -31.99 35.05
N SER A 54 -8.39 -33.29 34.79
CA SER A 54 -8.85 -34.30 35.74
C SER A 54 -7.71 -35.20 36.26
N ARG A 55 -8.04 -36.28 36.99
CA ARG A 55 -7.04 -37.06 37.76
C ARG A 55 -6.06 -37.87 36.90
N ASN A 56 -6.51 -38.32 35.73
CA ASN A 56 -5.72 -39.17 34.83
C ASN A 56 -5.52 -38.46 33.49
N ASP A 57 -5.51 -37.14 33.53
CA ASP A 57 -5.59 -36.25 32.38
C ASP A 57 -4.25 -35.59 32.13
N ILE A 58 -3.91 -35.43 30.86
CA ILE A 58 -2.69 -34.76 30.42
C ILE A 58 -3.00 -34.03 29.14
N ASP A 59 -2.86 -32.72 29.10
CA ASP A 59 -3.17 -31.99 27.87
C ASP A 59 -1.88 -31.70 27.10
N TRP A 60 -1.80 -32.21 25.88
CA TRP A 60 -0.76 -31.82 24.94
C TRP A 60 -1.28 -30.84 23.92
N PHE A 61 -0.46 -29.83 23.63
CA PHE A 61 -0.68 -28.87 22.56
C PHE A 61 0.58 -28.72 21.70
N THR A 62 0.40 -28.34 20.44
CA THR A 62 1.51 -28.12 19.50
C THR A 62 1.35 -26.81 18.74
N PHE A 63 2.49 -26.16 18.50
CA PHE A 63 2.58 -24.93 17.75
C PHE A 63 3.92 -24.79 17.02
N ASP A 64 3.93 -24.00 15.96
CA ASP A 64 5.11 -23.73 15.14
C ASP A 64 5.62 -22.31 15.38
N MET A 65 6.90 -22.19 15.71
CA MET A 65 7.57 -20.89 15.81
C MET A 65 8.32 -20.61 14.50
N ALA A 66 8.03 -19.48 13.83
CA ALA A 66 8.58 -19.17 12.49
C ALA A 66 10.09 -18.93 12.51
N GLU A 67 10.52 -18.22 13.54
CA GLU A 67 11.83 -17.63 13.67
C GLU A 67 12.29 -17.70 15.13
N ALA A 68 13.56 -17.40 15.39
CA ALA A 68 14.05 -17.39 16.77
C ALA A 68 13.40 -16.27 17.58
N GLY A 69 12.91 -16.58 18.78
CA GLY A 69 12.05 -15.68 19.55
C GLY A 69 11.85 -16.16 20.97
N THR A 70 11.04 -15.43 21.74
CA THR A 70 10.70 -15.81 23.12
C THR A 70 9.33 -16.46 23.15
N ILE A 71 9.25 -17.63 23.76
CA ILE A 71 8.02 -18.33 24.11
C ILE A 71 7.69 -17.97 25.56
N GLN A 72 6.51 -17.44 25.82
CA GLN A 72 5.99 -17.16 27.16
C GLN A 72 4.74 -18.02 27.38
N VAL A 73 4.67 -18.73 28.50
CA VAL A 73 3.53 -19.57 28.88
C VAL A 73 2.91 -18.96 30.13
N GLU A 74 1.59 -18.84 30.13
CA GLU A 74 0.75 -18.45 31.26
C GLU A 74 -0.37 -19.49 31.41
N LEU A 75 -0.42 -20.13 32.58
CA LEU A 75 -1.43 -21.12 32.93
C LEU A 75 -2.23 -20.62 34.13
N ASP A 76 -3.44 -20.13 33.90
CA ASP A 76 -4.36 -19.72 34.96
C ASP A 76 -5.27 -20.89 35.36
N HIS A 77 -5.57 -21.01 36.65
CA HIS A 77 -6.45 -22.05 37.18
C HIS A 77 -7.00 -21.65 38.55
N ASN A 78 -7.85 -22.49 39.15
CA ASN A 78 -8.36 -22.21 40.49
C ASN A 78 -7.20 -22.15 41.51
N SER A 79 -7.26 -21.19 42.44
CA SER A 79 -6.26 -21.05 43.51
C SER A 79 -6.15 -22.24 44.49
N ASN A 80 -7.06 -23.22 44.41
CA ASN A 80 -7.01 -24.46 45.21
C ASN A 80 -6.53 -25.68 44.41
N ASP A 81 -6.26 -25.50 43.13
CA ASP A 81 -5.69 -26.51 42.23
C ASP A 81 -4.20 -26.20 42.01
N ASP A 82 -3.45 -27.15 41.46
CA ASP A 82 -2.00 -27.03 41.23
C ASP A 82 -1.69 -27.78 39.94
N PHE A 83 -1.61 -27.04 38.84
CA PHE A 83 -1.35 -27.56 37.50
C PHE A 83 -0.01 -27.02 37.03
N ASP A 84 0.83 -27.92 36.52
CA ASP A 84 2.18 -27.65 36.05
C ASP A 84 2.22 -27.67 34.51
N TRP A 85 3.24 -27.07 33.93
CA TRP A 85 3.51 -27.20 32.49
C TRP A 85 4.97 -27.46 32.16
N ALA A 86 5.18 -28.16 31.04
CA ALA A 86 6.49 -28.45 30.49
C ALA A 86 6.50 -28.21 28.97
N LEU A 87 7.45 -27.39 28.51
CA LEU A 87 7.68 -27.07 27.11
C LEU A 87 8.76 -27.98 26.53
N TYR A 88 8.49 -28.57 25.37
CA TYR A 88 9.38 -29.47 24.63
C TYR A 88 9.63 -28.95 23.22
N ARG A 89 10.76 -29.37 22.62
CA ARG A 89 10.95 -29.35 21.16
C ARG A 89 10.59 -30.72 20.58
N GLU A 90 10.52 -30.82 19.26
CA GLU A 90 10.21 -32.05 18.48
C GLU A 90 10.97 -33.33 18.94
N SER A 91 12.11 -33.22 19.64
CA SER A 91 12.70 -34.35 20.36
C SER A 91 13.50 -33.93 21.59
N GLY A 92 13.46 -34.74 22.65
CA GLY A 92 14.32 -34.62 23.82
C GLY A 92 13.59 -34.35 25.15
N SER A 93 14.34 -33.87 26.14
CA SER A 93 13.79 -33.45 27.43
C SER A 93 13.12 -32.07 27.34
N ALA A 94 12.28 -31.73 28.32
CA ALA A 94 11.68 -30.41 28.41
C ALA A 94 12.77 -29.32 28.42
N VAL A 95 12.54 -28.27 27.64
CA VAL A 95 13.44 -27.10 27.52
C VAL A 95 13.11 -26.01 28.53
N GLN A 96 11.88 -26.01 29.04
CA GLN A 96 11.45 -25.17 30.16
C GLN A 96 10.29 -25.86 30.90
N THR A 97 10.19 -25.67 32.20
CA THR A 97 9.10 -26.17 33.04
C THR A 97 8.71 -25.12 34.08
N ALA A 98 7.45 -25.08 34.44
CA ALA A 98 7.00 -24.46 35.68
C ALA A 98 6.20 -25.51 36.47
N GLU A 99 6.64 -25.75 37.70
CA GLU A 99 6.05 -26.74 38.62
C GLU A 99 5.85 -26.07 39.99
N THR A 100 4.98 -25.05 40.01
CA THR A 100 4.74 -24.13 41.13
C THR A 100 3.24 -23.96 41.32
N GLY A 101 2.79 -23.86 42.58
CA GLY A 101 1.38 -23.53 42.88
C GLY A 101 1.02 -22.05 42.68
N SER A 102 1.66 -21.34 41.75
CA SER A 102 1.38 -19.93 41.44
C SER A 102 0.15 -19.83 40.54
N VAL A 103 -0.62 -18.74 40.67
CA VAL A 103 -1.81 -18.50 39.84
C VAL A 103 -1.79 -17.05 39.33
N PRO A 104 -1.62 -16.83 38.01
CA PRO A 104 -1.29 -17.83 37.00
C PRO A 104 0.15 -18.36 37.18
N GLU A 105 0.40 -19.57 36.71
CA GLU A 105 1.74 -20.11 36.60
C GLU A 105 2.41 -19.68 35.29
N THR A 106 3.50 -18.92 35.39
CA THR A 106 4.15 -18.27 34.25
C THR A 106 5.59 -18.71 34.04
N GLY A 107 6.08 -18.67 32.80
CA GLY A 107 7.50 -18.82 32.50
C GLY A 107 7.85 -18.47 31.06
N SER A 108 9.14 -18.25 30.80
CA SER A 108 9.63 -17.87 29.47
C SER A 108 10.82 -18.70 29.03
N TYR A 109 10.97 -18.84 27.71
CA TYR A 109 12.05 -19.58 27.06
C TYR A 109 12.44 -18.93 25.74
N SER A 110 13.73 -18.63 25.53
CA SER A 110 14.22 -18.16 24.24
C SER A 110 14.49 -19.35 23.30
N GLY A 111 13.65 -19.50 22.28
CA GLY A 111 13.66 -20.58 21.32
C GLY A 111 14.20 -20.19 19.95
N THR A 112 14.40 -21.19 19.09
CA THR A 112 14.69 -21.02 17.66
C THR A 112 13.51 -21.52 16.83
N ALA A 113 13.41 -21.09 15.57
CA ALA A 113 12.40 -21.59 14.63
C ALA A 113 12.20 -23.13 14.70
N GLY A 114 10.95 -23.56 14.58
CA GLY A 114 10.54 -24.96 14.56
C GLY A 114 9.35 -25.27 15.46
N THR A 115 8.93 -26.53 15.45
CA THR A 115 7.76 -27.01 16.20
C THR A 115 8.07 -27.21 17.68
N TYR A 116 7.15 -26.76 18.52
CA TYR A 116 7.16 -26.92 19.96
C TYR A 116 5.90 -27.68 20.42
N TYR A 117 6.05 -28.33 21.56
CA TYR A 117 4.96 -29.05 22.24
C TYR A 117 4.87 -28.55 23.68
N LEU A 118 3.66 -28.24 24.13
CA LEU A 118 3.40 -27.89 25.52
C LEU A 118 2.58 -29.00 26.15
N LYS A 119 3.03 -29.46 27.32
CA LYS A 119 2.35 -30.46 28.11
C LYS A 119 1.87 -29.84 29.41
N LEU A 120 0.59 -29.99 29.71
CA LEU A 120 0.03 -29.66 31.01
C LEU A 120 -0.12 -30.94 31.84
N THR A 121 0.24 -30.86 33.11
CA THR A 121 0.08 -31.96 34.05
C THR A 121 -0.47 -31.47 35.36
N ARG A 122 -1.22 -32.34 36.04
CA ARG A 122 -1.83 -32.02 37.31
C ARG A 122 -0.98 -32.51 38.48
N TYR A 123 -0.44 -31.60 39.30
CA TYR A 123 0.10 -31.93 40.61
C TYR A 123 -1.03 -32.27 41.60
N SER A 124 -1.98 -31.35 41.79
CA SER A 124 -3.12 -31.51 42.70
C SER A 124 -4.40 -30.82 42.16
N GLY A 125 -5.54 -30.93 42.86
CA GLY A 125 -6.78 -30.29 42.40
C GLY A 125 -7.60 -31.04 41.33
N ARG A 126 -8.54 -30.37 40.66
CA ARG A 126 -9.14 -30.69 39.35
C ARG A 126 -10.06 -29.54 38.93
N GLY A 127 -10.18 -29.27 37.64
CA GLY A 127 -11.08 -28.24 37.17
C GLY A 127 -10.53 -27.51 35.96
N TRP A 128 -11.09 -26.33 35.74
CA TRP A 128 -10.78 -25.51 34.58
C TRP A 128 -9.34 -24.97 34.65
N TYR A 129 -8.76 -24.75 33.48
CA TYR A 129 -7.59 -23.90 33.30
C TYR A 129 -7.79 -23.01 32.06
N ASP A 130 -7.12 -21.87 32.05
CA ASP A 130 -6.97 -21.01 30.88
C ASP A 130 -5.47 -20.96 30.54
N LEU A 131 -5.12 -21.53 29.39
CA LEU A 131 -3.75 -21.59 28.88
C LEU A 131 -3.54 -20.51 27.83
N THR A 132 -2.53 -19.65 28.00
CA THR A 132 -2.09 -18.70 26.98
C THR A 132 -0.60 -18.90 26.71
N VAL A 133 -0.22 -19.07 25.44
CA VAL A 133 1.19 -19.15 25.01
C VAL A 133 1.46 -18.06 24.00
N ASN A 134 2.48 -17.24 24.24
CA ASN A 134 2.91 -16.16 23.34
C ASN A 134 4.27 -16.52 22.73
N TYR A 135 4.35 -16.61 21.41
CA TYR A 135 5.54 -16.95 20.63
C TYR A 135 5.49 -16.28 19.25
N GLY A 136 6.63 -16.22 18.55
CA GLY A 136 6.71 -15.69 17.19
C GLY A 136 6.11 -16.66 16.19
N GLU A 137 4.84 -16.45 15.82
CA GLU A 137 4.18 -17.28 14.82
C GLU A 137 4.63 -16.97 13.41
N SER A 138 4.62 -18.01 12.57
CA SER A 138 4.62 -17.81 11.13
C SER A 138 3.18 -17.59 10.74
N ASP A 139 2.61 -16.44 11.05
CA ASP A 139 1.20 -16.24 10.75
C ASP A 139 0.89 -14.98 9.96
N GLY A 140 0.06 -15.21 8.96
CA GLY A 140 -0.89 -14.23 8.50
C GLY A 140 -1.75 -13.79 9.68
N SER A 141 -1.31 -12.70 10.31
CA SER A 141 -2.04 -11.75 11.15
C SER A 141 -2.28 -12.06 12.65
N GLY A 142 -1.38 -11.52 13.49
CA GLY A 142 -1.62 -10.72 14.72
C GLY A 142 -2.19 -11.43 15.97
N GLY A 143 -1.69 -11.30 17.20
CA GLY A 143 -0.86 -10.26 17.84
C GLY A 143 -1.61 -9.64 19.04
N SER A 144 -1.06 -9.70 20.26
CA SER A 144 -1.17 -8.59 21.23
C SER A 144 -0.19 -8.74 22.40
N GLY A 145 0.34 -7.61 22.88
CA GLY A 145 1.05 -7.52 24.16
C GLY A 145 2.49 -7.03 24.12
N GLY A 146 2.89 -6.26 23.10
CA GLY A 146 4.14 -5.49 23.10
C GLY A 146 3.82 -4.01 22.96
N THR A 147 4.47 -3.16 23.74
CA THR A 147 4.35 -1.69 23.70
C THR A 147 4.97 -1.13 22.40
N GLY A 148 4.35 -1.40 21.26
CA GLY A 148 4.56 -0.72 19.99
C GLY A 148 3.87 0.64 20.06
N GLN A 149 4.59 1.69 19.69
CA GLN A 149 4.14 3.06 19.79
C GLN A 149 3.11 3.29 18.67
N ASP A 150 1.81 3.31 18.98
CA ASP A 150 0.68 3.45 18.03
C ASP A 150 0.65 4.77 17.21
N CYS A 151 1.66 5.64 17.35
CA CYS A 151 1.80 6.93 16.66
C CYS A 151 0.57 7.87 16.63
N GLY A 152 -0.50 7.53 17.37
CA GLY A 152 -1.79 8.19 17.36
C GLY A 152 -2.85 7.63 16.39
N TYR A 153 -2.63 6.49 15.70
CA TYR A 153 -3.56 5.95 14.69
C TYR A 153 -4.55 4.89 15.20
N GLY A 154 -4.38 4.39 16.42
CA GLY A 154 -5.19 3.30 16.97
C GLY A 154 -4.73 1.93 16.49
N THR A 155 -5.27 0.88 17.11
CA THR A 155 -4.98 -0.51 16.72
C THR A 155 -5.27 -0.74 15.23
N ARG A 156 -4.32 -1.36 14.52
CA ARG A 156 -4.47 -1.81 13.14
C ARG A 156 -5.75 -2.63 12.95
N PRO A 157 -6.69 -2.21 12.10
CA PRO A 157 -7.94 -2.96 11.86
C PRO A 157 -7.68 -4.34 11.25
N SER A 158 -8.71 -5.19 11.22
CA SER A 158 -8.65 -6.46 10.48
C SER A 158 -8.82 -6.23 8.98
N VAL A 159 -8.18 -7.09 8.17
CA VAL A 159 -8.28 -7.04 6.71
C VAL A 159 -9.74 -7.28 6.30
N PRO A 160 -10.36 -6.38 5.50
CA PRO A 160 -11.73 -6.54 5.06
C PRO A 160 -11.85 -7.68 4.03
N ASN A 161 -12.99 -8.37 4.04
CA ASN A 161 -13.28 -9.41 3.06
C ASN A 161 -13.15 -8.87 1.62
N GLY A 162 -12.41 -9.61 0.79
CA GLY A 162 -12.22 -9.30 -0.63
C GLY A 162 -11.04 -8.38 -0.93
N LEU A 163 -10.36 -7.81 0.07
CA LEU A 163 -9.11 -7.10 -0.16
C LEU A 163 -7.98 -8.12 -0.38
N SER A 164 -7.29 -8.01 -1.50
CA SER A 164 -5.99 -8.67 -1.66
C SER A 164 -4.91 -7.73 -1.15
N ASN A 165 -4.19 -8.15 -0.10
CA ASN A 165 -3.05 -7.44 0.44
C ASN A 165 -1.86 -8.39 0.63
N TRP A 166 -0.65 -7.83 0.53
CA TRP A 166 0.59 -8.56 0.73
C TRP A 166 1.53 -7.70 1.55
N LEU A 167 1.88 -8.19 2.73
CA LEU A 167 2.77 -7.51 3.66
C LEU A 167 4.13 -8.24 3.71
N THR A 168 5.19 -7.48 3.51
CA THR A 168 6.59 -7.92 3.71
C THR A 168 7.20 -7.08 4.82
N GLY A 169 7.64 -7.69 5.91
CA GLY A 169 8.18 -6.97 7.07
C GLY A 169 7.18 -6.94 8.24
N SER A 170 7.27 -5.91 9.10
CA SER A 170 6.43 -5.78 10.29
C SER A 170 4.97 -5.47 9.96
N GLY A 171 4.05 -5.94 10.80
CA GLY A 171 2.65 -5.50 10.80
C GLY A 171 2.35 -4.36 11.78
N ASP A 172 3.28 -4.08 12.70
CA ASP A 172 3.18 -2.98 13.66
C ASP A 172 3.64 -1.68 13.01
N ASP A 173 2.99 -0.57 13.37
CA ASP A 173 3.37 0.77 12.92
C ASP A 173 4.69 1.21 13.59
N ILE A 174 5.59 1.82 12.82
CA ILE A 174 6.75 2.51 13.36
C ILE A 174 6.55 4.00 13.25
N CYS A 175 6.66 4.70 14.37
CA CYS A 175 6.57 6.16 14.33
C CYS A 175 7.78 6.74 13.61
N GLY A 176 7.51 7.21 12.39
CA GLY A 176 8.42 8.03 11.64
C GLY A 176 8.77 9.36 12.34
N THR A 177 9.68 10.10 11.70
CA THR A 177 10.18 11.39 12.21
C THR A 177 9.69 12.56 11.36
N GLU A 178 8.54 12.39 10.71
CA GLU A 178 8.01 13.32 9.72
C GLU A 178 7.74 14.66 10.37
N THR A 179 8.08 15.71 9.64
CA THR A 179 7.74 17.07 10.04
C THR A 179 6.49 17.49 9.29
N ALA A 180 5.39 17.69 10.02
CA ALA A 180 4.14 18.15 9.45
C ALA A 180 4.35 19.38 8.53
N GLY A 181 3.73 19.35 7.35
CA GLY A 181 3.89 20.37 6.31
C GLY A 181 5.17 20.23 5.46
N ASN A 182 5.97 19.18 5.65
CA ASN A 182 7.17 18.91 4.86
C ASN A 182 6.96 17.81 3.79
N GLY A 183 5.72 17.63 3.32
CA GLY A 183 5.36 16.60 2.34
C GLY A 183 6.12 16.74 1.03
N SER A 184 6.46 15.61 0.42
CA SER A 184 7.16 15.56 -0.87
C SER A 184 6.50 14.61 -1.85
N VAL A 185 6.75 14.81 -3.14
CA VAL A 185 6.10 14.07 -4.22
C VAL A 185 7.11 13.45 -5.16
N LEU A 186 6.90 12.17 -5.50
CA LEU A 186 7.67 11.47 -6.53
C LEU A 186 6.81 11.25 -7.78
N LEU A 187 7.23 11.85 -8.91
CA LEU A 187 6.56 11.70 -10.20
C LEU A 187 7.42 10.84 -11.13
N MET A 188 6.90 9.73 -11.66
CA MET A 188 7.62 8.83 -12.56
C MET A 188 6.87 8.59 -13.89
N GLY A 189 7.59 8.69 -15.00
CA GLY A 189 7.00 8.63 -16.34
C GLY A 189 6.62 7.23 -16.85
N GLY A 190 6.82 6.17 -16.06
CA GLY A 190 6.56 4.79 -16.47
C GLY A 190 7.80 4.08 -17.04
N GLY A 191 7.60 2.90 -17.62
CA GLY A 191 8.71 2.02 -18.01
C GLY A 191 9.26 1.24 -16.81
N THR A 192 10.56 1.02 -16.76
CA THR A 192 11.22 0.50 -15.56
C THR A 192 11.31 1.63 -14.54
N ASP A 193 10.95 1.37 -13.29
CA ASP A 193 11.03 2.38 -12.24
C ASP A 193 12.49 2.79 -11.95
N VAL A 194 12.66 4.02 -11.45
CA VAL A 194 13.98 4.63 -11.26
C VAL A 194 14.50 4.41 -9.84
N ASP A 195 15.34 3.38 -9.65
CA ASP A 195 15.98 3.05 -8.36
C ASP A 195 16.62 4.24 -7.65
N ALA A 196 17.26 5.12 -8.43
CA ALA A 196 17.95 6.30 -7.92
C ALA A 196 16.99 7.29 -7.23
N ALA A 197 15.73 7.38 -7.68
CA ALA A 197 14.74 8.24 -7.06
C ALA A 197 14.36 7.72 -5.67
N PHE A 198 14.16 6.41 -5.53
CA PHE A 198 13.87 5.80 -4.23
C PHE A 198 15.07 5.94 -3.27
N THR A 199 16.27 5.59 -3.73
CA THR A 199 17.47 5.51 -2.88
C THR A 199 18.09 6.87 -2.55
N ASN A 200 18.11 7.81 -3.50
CA ASN A 200 18.75 9.13 -3.30
C ASN A 200 17.77 10.21 -2.85
N ARG A 201 16.45 10.01 -3.00
CA ARG A 201 15.43 11.04 -2.71
C ARG A 201 14.44 10.61 -1.64
N VAL A 202 13.67 9.54 -1.91
CA VAL A 202 12.62 9.08 -1.00
C VAL A 202 13.23 8.65 0.33
N LYS A 203 14.19 7.74 0.32
CA LYS A 203 14.83 7.21 1.54
C LYS A 203 15.41 8.32 2.44
N PRO A 204 16.21 9.28 1.95
CA PRO A 204 16.67 10.38 2.80
C PRO A 204 15.56 11.30 3.35
N GLN A 205 14.41 11.38 2.69
CA GLN A 205 13.28 12.20 3.12
C GLN A 205 12.50 11.54 4.27
N ILE A 206 12.27 10.23 4.19
CA ILE A 206 11.45 9.49 5.18
C ILE A 206 12.30 8.83 6.28
N GLY A 207 13.61 8.64 6.05
CA GLY A 207 14.51 8.01 7.00
C GLY A 207 14.68 6.50 6.77
N SER A 208 14.79 5.76 7.88
CA SER A 208 15.04 4.31 7.90
C SER A 208 14.05 3.64 8.84
N ASN A 209 13.75 2.35 8.63
CA ASN A 209 12.70 1.62 9.36
C ASN A 209 11.35 2.31 9.20
N VAL A 210 10.92 2.44 7.95
CA VAL A 210 9.73 3.17 7.54
C VAL A 210 8.71 2.21 6.95
N ASP A 211 7.44 2.56 7.04
CA ASP A 211 6.34 1.84 6.44
C ASP A 211 6.08 2.36 5.02
N THR A 212 6.10 1.44 4.06
CA THR A 212 5.88 1.73 2.64
C THR A 212 4.62 1.04 2.15
N VAL A 213 3.70 1.78 1.54
CA VAL A 213 2.47 1.22 0.98
C VAL A 213 2.45 1.38 -0.53
N ILE A 214 2.02 0.33 -1.22
CA ILE A 214 1.82 0.31 -2.65
C ILE A 214 0.34 0.18 -2.93
N LEU A 215 -0.20 1.15 -3.66
CA LEU A 215 -1.61 1.15 -4.04
C LEU A 215 -1.76 0.71 -5.50
N ARG A 216 -2.70 -0.21 -5.73
CA ARG A 216 -3.03 -0.77 -7.05
C ARG A 216 -4.53 -1.00 -7.18
N THR A 217 -5.04 -1.08 -8.40
CA THR A 217 -6.39 -1.59 -8.75
C THR A 217 -6.32 -2.93 -9.48
N SER A 218 -5.11 -3.38 -9.85
CA SER A 218 -4.88 -4.67 -10.52
C SER A 218 -3.44 -5.13 -10.30
N GLY A 219 -3.16 -6.39 -10.65
CA GLY A 219 -1.84 -7.00 -10.50
C GLY A 219 -1.62 -7.64 -9.13
N SER A 220 -0.37 -7.67 -8.68
CA SER A 220 0.05 -8.32 -7.42
C SER A 220 1.16 -7.53 -6.71
N ASP A 221 1.83 -8.17 -5.77
CA ASP A 221 2.86 -7.70 -4.84
C ASP A 221 4.27 -7.50 -5.39
N GLY A 222 4.45 -7.39 -6.72
CA GLY A 222 5.80 -7.32 -7.34
C GLY A 222 6.68 -6.14 -6.88
N TYR A 223 6.15 -5.18 -6.12
CA TYR A 223 6.92 -4.09 -5.51
C TYR A 223 7.50 -4.43 -4.14
N ASN A 224 6.98 -5.43 -3.42
CA ASN A 224 7.31 -5.65 -2.00
C ASN A 224 8.81 -5.86 -1.79
N ASP A 225 9.36 -6.94 -2.37
CA ASP A 225 10.80 -7.27 -2.25
C ASP A 225 11.68 -6.18 -2.84
N TYR A 226 11.25 -5.60 -3.96
CA TYR A 226 12.00 -4.57 -4.69
C TYR A 226 12.16 -3.29 -3.85
N LEU A 227 11.07 -2.72 -3.33
CA LEU A 227 11.12 -1.51 -2.52
C LEU A 227 11.67 -1.76 -1.12
N SER A 228 11.42 -2.94 -0.54
CA SER A 228 12.04 -3.33 0.74
C SER A 228 13.57 -3.28 0.63
N GLY A 229 14.13 -3.81 -0.46
CA GLY A 229 15.57 -3.79 -0.72
C GLY A 229 16.14 -2.38 -0.92
N LEU A 230 15.46 -1.51 -1.66
CA LEU A 230 15.94 -0.15 -1.95
C LEU A 230 15.82 0.80 -0.76
N LEU A 231 14.68 0.78 -0.08
CA LEU A 231 14.37 1.72 1.00
C LEU A 231 14.92 1.25 2.35
N SER A 232 15.18 -0.06 2.51
CA SER A 232 15.41 -0.67 3.84
C SER A 232 14.24 -0.36 4.78
N SER A 233 13.03 -0.55 4.24
CA SER A 233 11.77 -0.35 4.95
C SER A 233 11.62 -1.33 6.11
N ASP A 234 10.87 -0.91 7.13
CA ASP A 234 10.42 -1.83 8.17
C ASP A 234 9.33 -2.77 7.63
N SER A 235 8.40 -2.19 6.89
CA SER A 235 7.40 -2.92 6.13
C SER A 235 7.19 -2.36 4.73
N VAL A 236 6.78 -3.25 3.83
CA VAL A 236 6.23 -2.91 2.53
C VAL A 236 4.92 -3.66 2.36
N GLU A 237 3.83 -2.93 2.15
CA GLU A 237 2.51 -3.50 1.94
C GLU A 237 1.88 -3.09 0.63
N THR A 238 1.56 -4.06 -0.21
CA THR A 238 0.76 -3.82 -1.42
C THR A 238 -0.72 -4.04 -1.11
N LEU A 239 -1.56 -3.06 -1.44
CA LEU A 239 -3.01 -3.12 -1.36
C LEU A 239 -3.63 -3.07 -2.77
N LEU A 240 -4.41 -4.08 -3.12
CA LEU A 240 -5.24 -4.08 -4.33
C LEU A 240 -6.63 -3.55 -3.97
N VAL A 241 -6.84 -2.25 -4.19
CA VAL A 241 -8.06 -1.53 -3.88
C VAL A 241 -8.84 -1.26 -5.17
N ASP A 242 -9.60 -2.25 -5.66
CA ASP A 242 -10.32 -2.22 -6.94
C ASP A 242 -11.81 -1.88 -6.81
N THR A 243 -12.29 -1.57 -5.61
CA THR A 243 -13.67 -1.13 -5.39
C THR A 243 -13.75 0.06 -4.43
N THR A 244 -14.75 0.92 -4.62
CA THR A 244 -15.08 2.01 -3.69
C THR A 244 -15.35 1.52 -2.27
N SER A 245 -15.84 0.28 -2.09
CA SER A 245 -16.05 -0.30 -0.75
C SER A 245 -14.73 -0.58 -0.04
N LEU A 246 -13.74 -1.14 -0.75
CA LEU A 246 -12.40 -1.37 -0.20
C LEU A 246 -11.70 -0.04 0.11
N ALA A 247 -11.83 0.94 -0.78
CA ALA A 247 -11.28 2.29 -0.60
C ALA A 247 -11.89 3.05 0.60
N ASN A 248 -13.06 2.62 1.10
CA ASN A 248 -13.70 3.12 2.31
C ASN A 248 -13.55 2.21 3.53
N SER A 249 -12.73 1.17 3.46
CA SER A 249 -12.49 0.30 4.62
C SER A 249 -11.57 0.97 5.64
N ASP A 250 -11.82 0.70 6.92
CA ASP A 250 -10.99 1.23 8.01
C ASP A 250 -9.54 0.69 7.94
N TYR A 251 -9.36 -0.54 7.43
CA TYR A 251 -8.05 -1.14 7.21
C TYR A 251 -7.20 -0.35 6.20
N VAL A 252 -7.75 -0.10 5.00
CA VAL A 252 -7.06 0.65 3.94
C VAL A 252 -6.76 2.07 4.40
N GLU A 253 -7.71 2.72 5.08
CA GLU A 253 -7.48 4.04 5.67
C GLU A 253 -6.33 4.04 6.66
N TRP A 254 -6.29 3.06 7.57
CA TRP A 254 -5.26 2.95 8.61
C TRP A 254 -3.89 2.71 8.00
N VAL A 255 -3.75 1.68 7.14
CA VAL A 255 -2.47 1.29 6.52
C VAL A 255 -1.88 2.45 5.72
N VAL A 256 -2.72 3.18 4.99
CA VAL A 256 -2.25 4.32 4.21
C VAL A 256 -1.87 5.49 5.11
N LYS A 257 -2.65 5.83 6.14
CA LYS A 257 -2.34 6.95 7.04
C LYS A 257 -1.07 6.72 7.87
N SER A 258 -0.81 5.49 8.28
CA SER A 258 0.34 5.14 9.11
C SER A 258 1.64 5.19 8.31
N ALA A 259 1.63 4.85 7.01
CA ALA A 259 2.83 4.83 6.18
C ALA A 259 3.58 6.18 6.02
N GLU A 260 4.90 6.11 5.89
CA GLU A 260 5.77 7.26 5.56
C GLU A 260 5.90 7.49 4.05
N PHE A 261 5.74 6.42 3.27
CA PHE A 261 5.79 6.47 1.82
C PHE A 261 4.63 5.70 1.20
N VAL A 262 3.86 6.36 0.34
CA VAL A 262 2.83 5.70 -0.46
C VAL A 262 3.13 5.86 -1.95
N PHE A 263 3.22 4.72 -2.64
CA PHE A 263 3.50 4.66 -4.07
C PHE A 263 2.31 4.07 -4.85
N VAL A 264 1.79 4.83 -5.80
CA VAL A 264 0.71 4.38 -6.70
C VAL A 264 1.33 3.79 -7.95
N ALA A 265 1.04 2.51 -8.21
CA ALA A 265 1.59 1.82 -9.37
C ALA A 265 0.97 2.31 -10.69
N GLY A 266 1.57 1.90 -11.81
CA GLY A 266 0.95 2.04 -13.13
C GLY A 266 -0.36 1.26 -13.26
N GLY A 267 -1.17 1.60 -14.26
CA GLY A 267 -2.51 1.06 -14.47
C GLY A 267 -3.32 1.96 -15.40
N ASP A 268 -4.62 2.05 -15.14
CA ASP A 268 -5.52 3.05 -15.73
C ASP A 268 -5.87 4.10 -14.67
N GLN A 269 -5.59 5.36 -14.94
CA GLN A 269 -5.88 6.44 -14.00
C GLN A 269 -7.39 6.66 -13.79
N SER A 270 -8.22 6.31 -14.78
CA SER A 270 -9.68 6.38 -14.69
C SER A 270 -10.19 5.35 -13.67
N ASP A 271 -9.62 4.14 -13.66
CA ASP A 271 -9.93 3.13 -12.65
C ASP A 271 -9.59 3.61 -11.23
N TYR A 272 -8.43 4.26 -11.05
CA TYR A 272 -8.07 4.84 -9.75
C TYR A 272 -9.08 5.91 -9.30
N LEU A 273 -9.43 6.85 -10.19
CA LEU A 273 -10.38 7.91 -9.87
C LEU A 273 -11.76 7.36 -9.56
N ASN A 274 -12.26 6.43 -10.39
CA ASN A 274 -13.56 5.78 -10.24
C ASN A 274 -13.71 5.06 -8.89
N GLN A 275 -12.65 4.42 -8.41
CA GLN A 275 -12.69 3.68 -7.13
C GLN A 275 -12.36 4.55 -5.92
N TRP A 276 -11.47 5.54 -6.05
CA TRP A 276 -10.86 6.20 -4.88
C TRP A 276 -11.32 7.64 -4.66
N GLN A 277 -11.81 8.36 -5.68
CA GLN A 277 -12.23 9.76 -5.52
C GLN A 277 -13.41 9.86 -4.52
N GLY A 278 -13.31 10.79 -3.58
CA GLY A 278 -14.30 11.05 -2.53
C GLY A 278 -14.31 10.01 -1.40
N THR A 279 -13.32 9.12 -1.32
CA THR A 279 -13.27 8.04 -0.32
C THR A 279 -12.32 8.34 0.84
N LYS A 280 -12.34 7.47 1.86
CA LYS A 280 -11.36 7.48 2.95
C LYS A 280 -9.93 7.30 2.46
N LEU A 281 -9.71 6.50 1.41
CA LEU A 281 -8.39 6.31 0.80
C LEU A 281 -7.80 7.62 0.26
N GLN A 282 -8.59 8.43 -0.46
CA GLN A 282 -8.14 9.75 -0.91
C GLN A 282 -7.72 10.62 0.27
N SER A 283 -8.54 10.65 1.32
CA SER A 283 -8.25 11.43 2.54
C SER A 283 -7.03 10.90 3.29
N ALA A 284 -6.80 9.59 3.27
CA ALA A 284 -5.62 8.96 3.85
C ALA A 284 -4.35 9.31 3.08
N LEU A 285 -4.40 9.30 1.74
CA LEU A 285 -3.24 9.69 0.93
C LEU A 285 -2.89 11.17 1.12
N GLN A 286 -3.90 12.05 1.21
CA GLN A 286 -3.69 13.46 1.56
C GLN A 286 -3.01 13.60 2.93
N HIS A 287 -3.46 12.82 3.93
CA HIS A 287 -2.88 12.83 5.26
C HIS A 287 -1.39 12.47 5.26
N VAL A 288 -0.96 11.50 4.44
CA VAL A 288 0.47 11.14 4.31
C VAL A 288 1.30 12.34 3.84
N TYR A 289 0.82 13.06 2.83
CA TYR A 289 1.49 14.27 2.37
C TYR A 289 1.51 15.35 3.46
N ASP A 290 0.37 15.62 4.10
CA ASP A 290 0.22 16.67 5.11
C ASP A 290 1.09 16.42 6.35
N LYS A 291 1.24 15.15 6.78
CA LYS A 291 2.08 14.78 7.92
C LYS A 291 3.58 14.86 7.63
N GLY A 292 3.98 15.05 6.37
CA GLY A 292 5.38 15.21 5.96
C GLY A 292 6.01 13.98 5.28
N GLY A 293 5.20 12.96 4.98
CA GLY A 293 5.61 11.78 4.24
C GLY A 293 5.82 12.05 2.75
N VAL A 294 6.05 10.98 2.01
CA VAL A 294 6.18 11.01 0.56
C VAL A 294 4.96 10.33 -0.06
N ILE A 295 4.36 10.97 -1.06
CA ILE A 295 3.41 10.32 -1.96
C ILE A 295 3.97 10.33 -3.37
N GLY A 296 3.62 9.37 -4.20
CA GLY A 296 4.09 9.39 -5.58
C GLY A 296 3.53 8.25 -6.39
N GLY A 297 3.95 8.18 -7.64
CA GLY A 297 3.53 7.09 -8.51
C GLY A 297 4.18 7.12 -9.88
N THR A 298 3.92 6.04 -10.61
CA THR A 298 4.44 5.81 -11.97
C THR A 298 3.32 5.68 -12.97
N SER A 299 3.48 6.25 -14.17
CA SER A 299 2.47 6.20 -15.23
C SER A 299 1.11 6.74 -14.75
N ALA A 300 0.06 5.93 -14.70
CA ALA A 300 -1.24 6.32 -14.12
C ALA A 300 -1.15 6.84 -12.67
N GLY A 301 -0.24 6.31 -11.85
CA GLY A 301 -0.03 6.80 -10.49
C GLY A 301 0.55 8.22 -10.43
N MET A 302 1.40 8.60 -11.40
CA MET A 302 1.88 9.98 -11.54
C MET A 302 0.73 10.94 -11.87
N ALA A 303 -0.25 10.48 -12.66
CA ALA A 303 -1.39 11.30 -13.06
C ALA A 303 -2.21 11.79 -11.87
N LEU A 304 -2.33 10.99 -10.80
CA LEU A 304 -3.08 11.36 -9.59
C LEU A 304 -2.44 12.50 -8.79
N MET A 305 -1.17 12.82 -9.04
CA MET A 305 -0.45 13.88 -8.32
C MET A 305 -0.69 15.27 -8.93
N ALA A 306 -1.36 15.36 -10.10
CA ALA A 306 -1.64 16.60 -10.77
C ALA A 306 -2.89 17.30 -10.21
N SER A 307 -2.95 18.62 -10.35
CA SER A 307 -4.14 19.40 -9.98
C SER A 307 -5.30 19.26 -10.97
N SER A 308 -4.99 18.94 -12.23
CA SER A 308 -5.94 18.55 -13.27
C SER A 308 -5.44 17.25 -13.91
N ILE A 309 -6.29 16.22 -13.90
CA ILE A 309 -5.89 14.85 -14.22
C ILE A 309 -6.51 14.49 -15.57
N TYR A 310 -5.67 14.09 -16.53
CA TYR A 310 -6.16 13.54 -17.79
C TYR A 310 -6.84 12.19 -17.55
N ASP A 311 -8.15 12.16 -17.75
CA ASP A 311 -9.04 11.08 -17.34
C ASP A 311 -9.97 10.72 -18.50
N PRO A 312 -9.54 9.84 -19.43
CA PRO A 312 -10.35 9.50 -20.58
C PRO A 312 -11.57 8.63 -20.26
N ASP A 313 -11.80 8.18 -19.03
CA ASP A 313 -12.84 7.22 -18.60
C ASP A 313 -13.82 6.71 -19.68
N GLY A 314 -13.62 5.46 -20.12
CA GLY A 314 -14.46 4.83 -21.15
C GLY A 314 -14.22 5.29 -22.58
N LEU A 315 -13.24 6.20 -22.81
CA LEU A 315 -12.82 6.68 -24.12
C LEU A 315 -11.46 6.10 -24.51
N LEU A 316 -11.11 6.25 -25.79
CA LEU A 316 -9.75 5.98 -26.25
C LEU A 316 -8.80 7.07 -25.74
N GLY A 317 -7.55 6.69 -25.48
CA GLY A 317 -6.52 7.65 -25.08
C GLY A 317 -6.20 8.64 -26.21
N ALA A 318 -6.08 9.92 -25.86
CA ALA A 318 -5.76 11.01 -26.77
C ALA A 318 -4.40 10.79 -27.44
N ILE A 319 -4.39 10.97 -28.76
CA ILE A 319 -3.21 10.90 -29.63
C ILE A 319 -2.94 12.30 -30.19
N SER A 320 -1.67 12.71 -30.20
CA SER A 320 -1.27 14.07 -30.58
C SER A 320 -1.79 14.49 -31.96
N ASP A 321 -1.69 13.64 -32.97
CA ASP A 321 -2.11 13.94 -34.34
C ASP A 321 -3.63 14.13 -34.50
N GLU A 322 -4.42 13.46 -33.67
CA GLU A 322 -5.88 13.62 -33.61
C GLU A 322 -6.26 14.91 -32.88
N VAL A 323 -5.75 15.10 -31.66
CA VAL A 323 -6.23 16.20 -30.79
C VAL A 323 -5.74 17.58 -31.20
N VAL A 324 -4.64 17.70 -31.96
CA VAL A 324 -4.25 19.01 -32.52
C VAL A 324 -5.27 19.56 -33.52
N THR A 325 -6.21 18.75 -34.00
CA THR A 325 -7.25 19.19 -34.94
C THR A 325 -8.51 19.73 -34.26
N ASP A 326 -8.66 19.54 -32.94
CA ASP A 326 -9.80 20.04 -32.18
C ASP A 326 -9.45 20.21 -30.69
N LEU A 327 -9.55 21.44 -30.17
CA LEU A 327 -9.32 21.72 -28.76
C LEU A 327 -10.24 20.90 -27.82
N CYS A 328 -11.42 20.51 -28.30
CA CYS A 328 -12.44 19.77 -27.57
C CYS A 328 -12.64 18.37 -28.14
N HIS A 329 -11.58 17.78 -28.71
CA HIS A 329 -11.60 16.43 -29.25
C HIS A 329 -12.21 15.45 -28.24
N GLU A 330 -13.01 14.49 -28.72
CA GLU A 330 -13.84 13.61 -27.89
C GLU A 330 -13.06 12.70 -26.93
N THR A 331 -11.74 12.56 -27.12
CA THR A 331 -10.82 11.79 -26.25
C THR A 331 -10.19 12.63 -25.14
N ILE A 332 -10.53 13.92 -25.05
CA ILE A 332 -10.05 14.86 -24.04
C ILE A 332 -11.10 14.97 -22.94
N ASN A 333 -10.77 14.42 -21.78
CA ASN A 333 -11.55 14.61 -20.57
C ASN A 333 -10.59 14.79 -19.39
N PHE A 334 -11.00 15.64 -18.44
CA PHE A 334 -10.20 15.97 -17.27
C PHE A 334 -11.03 15.84 -16.00
N SER A 335 -10.44 15.24 -14.99
CA SER A 335 -10.96 15.21 -13.63
C SER A 335 -10.19 16.20 -12.75
N ASN A 336 -10.87 16.71 -11.71
CA ASN A 336 -10.21 17.56 -10.71
C ASN A 336 -9.15 16.76 -9.95
N GLY A 337 -8.18 17.46 -9.35
CA GLY A 337 -7.09 16.85 -8.59
C GLY A 337 -7.55 15.86 -7.50
N PHE A 338 -6.76 14.80 -7.32
CA PHE A 338 -6.99 13.74 -6.34
C PHE A 338 -6.36 14.07 -4.98
N VAL A 339 -5.18 14.69 -4.97
CA VAL A 339 -4.49 15.20 -3.78
C VAL A 339 -4.16 16.68 -3.98
N ASP A 340 -4.25 17.47 -2.90
CA ASP A 340 -3.83 18.86 -2.88
C ASP A 340 -2.35 18.95 -2.53
N ILE A 341 -1.55 19.30 -3.54
CA ILE A 341 -0.10 19.50 -3.44
C ILE A 341 0.17 20.96 -3.83
N PRO A 342 0.32 21.88 -2.86
CA PRO A 342 0.34 23.33 -3.14
C PRO A 342 1.42 23.76 -4.15
N VAL A 343 2.61 23.15 -4.07
CA VAL A 343 3.73 23.41 -4.99
C VAL A 343 3.47 22.92 -6.41
N LEU A 344 2.49 22.03 -6.61
CA LEU A 344 2.03 21.53 -7.90
C LEU A 344 0.65 22.08 -8.29
N SER A 345 0.21 23.19 -7.69
CA SER A 345 -1.04 23.85 -8.09
C SER A 345 -0.99 24.28 -9.57
N ASN A 346 -2.12 24.14 -10.28
CA ASN A 346 -2.23 24.36 -11.72
C ASN A 346 -1.32 23.46 -12.59
N SER A 347 -0.89 22.31 -12.07
CA SER A 347 -0.19 21.30 -12.85
C SER A 347 -1.15 20.39 -13.60
N LEU A 348 -0.72 20.02 -14.81
CA LEU A 348 -1.09 18.83 -15.57
C LEU A 348 0.12 17.88 -15.58
N THR A 349 -0.11 16.59 -15.77
CA THR A 349 0.97 15.62 -15.95
C THR A 349 0.76 14.76 -17.19
N ASP A 350 1.86 14.37 -17.83
CA ASP A 350 1.85 13.35 -18.89
C ASP A 350 3.03 12.37 -18.71
N THR A 351 2.84 11.13 -19.12
CA THR A 351 3.79 10.01 -18.90
C THR A 351 4.14 9.33 -20.21
N HIS A 352 5.14 8.45 -20.22
CA HIS A 352 5.62 7.78 -21.44
C HIS A 352 5.86 8.77 -22.59
N PHE A 353 6.35 9.96 -22.27
CA PHE A 353 6.06 11.17 -23.02
C PHE A 353 6.63 11.17 -24.44
N ALA A 354 7.95 11.24 -24.60
CA ALA A 354 8.60 11.16 -25.91
C ALA A 354 8.41 9.78 -26.57
N ASN A 355 8.39 8.71 -25.76
CA ASN A 355 8.22 7.33 -26.22
C ASN A 355 6.92 7.12 -27.02
N ARG A 356 5.88 7.91 -26.74
CA ARG A 356 4.55 7.81 -27.36
C ARG A 356 4.13 9.06 -28.12
N ASP A 357 5.08 9.94 -28.45
CA ASP A 357 4.86 11.22 -29.10
C ASP A 357 3.70 12.05 -28.50
N ARG A 358 3.82 12.41 -27.22
CA ARG A 358 2.74 13.05 -26.45
C ARG A 358 2.85 14.58 -26.34
N MET A 359 3.84 15.22 -26.97
CA MET A 359 4.00 16.69 -26.94
C MET A 359 2.76 17.41 -27.47
N GLY A 360 2.22 16.98 -28.61
CA GLY A 360 1.07 17.63 -29.23
C GLY A 360 -0.15 17.58 -28.33
N ARG A 361 -0.49 16.41 -27.79
CA ARG A 361 -1.62 16.28 -26.86
C ARG A 361 -1.42 17.05 -25.57
N THR A 362 -0.21 17.08 -25.00
CA THR A 362 0.05 17.85 -23.77
C THR A 362 -0.09 19.36 -24.02
N LEU A 363 0.35 19.86 -25.18
CA LEU A 363 0.12 21.26 -25.57
C LEU A 363 -1.37 21.58 -25.74
N VAL A 364 -2.16 20.66 -26.32
CA VAL A 364 -3.62 20.80 -26.41
C VAL A 364 -4.26 20.76 -25.02
N PHE A 365 -3.80 19.88 -24.12
CA PHE A 365 -4.29 19.82 -22.74
C PHE A 365 -4.06 21.14 -22.01
N GLN A 366 -2.87 21.72 -22.13
CA GLN A 366 -2.55 23.02 -21.55
C GLN A 366 -3.39 24.14 -22.18
N ALA A 367 -3.57 24.15 -23.50
CA ALA A 367 -4.43 25.11 -24.20
C ALA A 367 -5.91 25.03 -23.79
N ASN A 368 -6.36 23.86 -23.31
CA ASN A 368 -7.72 23.66 -22.78
C ASN A 368 -7.89 24.30 -21.38
N HIS A 369 -6.79 24.69 -20.74
CA HIS A 369 -6.77 25.35 -19.44
C HIS A 369 -6.40 26.84 -19.59
N ASN A 370 -6.56 27.60 -18.50
CA ASN A 370 -6.13 29.00 -18.51
C ASN A 370 -4.59 29.11 -18.44
N SER A 371 -4.03 30.26 -18.82
CA SER A 371 -2.59 30.48 -18.97
C SER A 371 -1.74 30.34 -17.70
N SER A 372 -2.33 30.14 -16.51
CA SER A 372 -1.57 29.85 -15.30
C SER A 372 -1.23 28.36 -15.16
N TYR A 373 -1.82 27.49 -15.99
CA TYR A 373 -1.52 26.06 -15.98
C TYR A 373 -0.20 25.76 -16.69
N TYR A 374 0.46 24.72 -16.21
CA TYR A 374 1.69 24.18 -16.77
C TYR A 374 1.66 22.67 -16.76
N SER A 375 2.48 22.04 -17.59
CA SER A 375 2.52 20.58 -17.73
C SER A 375 3.86 20.03 -17.27
N ILE A 376 3.83 18.95 -16.49
CA ILE A 376 5.00 18.14 -16.13
C ILE A 376 4.89 16.83 -16.89
N ALA A 377 5.72 16.66 -17.91
CA ALA A 377 5.71 15.47 -18.75
C ALA A 377 6.99 14.67 -18.57
N ALA A 378 6.89 13.37 -18.31
CA ALA A 378 8.04 12.52 -18.04
C ALA A 378 8.14 11.37 -19.05
N ASP A 379 9.35 11.15 -19.55
CA ASP A 379 9.67 9.98 -20.37
C ASP A 379 9.64 8.69 -19.54
N GLU A 380 9.64 7.55 -20.24
CA GLU A 380 9.92 6.28 -19.55
C GLU A 380 11.31 6.29 -18.91
N ASN A 381 11.44 5.65 -17.75
CA ASN A 381 12.67 5.59 -16.96
C ASN A 381 13.19 6.98 -16.53
N ALA A 382 12.29 7.96 -16.41
CA ALA A 382 12.56 9.28 -15.86
C ALA A 382 11.68 9.54 -14.63
N SER A 383 12.21 10.31 -13.69
CA SER A 383 11.48 10.72 -12.49
C SER A 383 11.86 12.14 -12.08
N ILE A 384 10.95 12.83 -11.41
CA ILE A 384 11.26 14.07 -10.69
C ILE A 384 10.71 13.98 -9.27
N PHE A 385 11.59 14.16 -8.29
CA PHE A 385 11.23 14.24 -6.87
C PHE A 385 11.13 15.71 -6.47
N VAL A 386 9.96 16.12 -5.96
CA VAL A 386 9.64 17.51 -5.59
C VAL A 386 9.42 17.61 -4.09
N ASN A 387 10.24 18.40 -3.40
CA ASN A 387 10.06 18.63 -1.97
C ASN A 387 9.04 19.74 -1.66
N SER A 388 8.76 19.93 -0.36
CA SER A 388 7.84 20.95 0.17
C SER A 388 8.17 22.41 -0.22
N ASN A 389 9.43 22.70 -0.57
CA ASN A 389 9.85 24.03 -1.06
C ASN A 389 9.66 24.19 -2.58
N GLY A 390 9.10 23.17 -3.24
CA GLY A 390 8.92 23.09 -4.68
C GLY A 390 10.21 22.77 -5.44
N GLN A 391 11.29 22.38 -4.76
CA GLN A 391 12.53 22.01 -5.44
C GLN A 391 12.43 20.58 -5.98
N GLY A 392 12.37 20.47 -7.30
CA GLY A 392 12.44 19.25 -8.08
C GLY A 392 13.87 18.86 -8.43
N VAL A 393 14.20 17.57 -8.39
CA VAL A 393 15.43 16.99 -8.94
C VAL A 393 15.09 15.78 -9.81
N VAL A 394 15.66 15.72 -11.01
CA VAL A 394 15.44 14.62 -11.95
C VAL A 394 16.43 13.47 -11.71
N ASP A 395 15.92 12.24 -11.70
CA ASP A 395 16.73 11.01 -11.75
C ASP A 395 16.22 10.11 -12.88
N GLY A 396 17.12 9.34 -13.51
CA GLY A 396 16.76 8.34 -14.50
C GLY A 396 17.58 8.43 -15.79
N SER A 397 17.22 7.65 -16.80
CA SER A 397 17.86 7.69 -18.12
C SER A 397 17.05 8.45 -19.17
N GLY A 398 15.75 8.66 -18.92
CA GLY A 398 14.91 9.55 -19.73
C GLY A 398 14.93 11.00 -19.23
N ASP A 399 14.16 11.86 -19.88
CA ASP A 399 14.04 13.28 -19.55
C ASP A 399 12.68 13.64 -18.94
N VAL A 400 12.65 14.76 -18.21
CA VAL A 400 11.42 15.41 -17.74
C VAL A 400 11.29 16.76 -18.41
N TYR A 401 10.08 17.11 -18.83
CA TYR A 401 9.74 18.32 -19.55
C TYR A 401 8.75 19.13 -18.72
N VAL A 402 9.06 20.42 -18.50
CA VAL A 402 8.11 21.37 -17.94
C VAL A 402 7.68 22.33 -19.05
N LEU A 403 6.40 22.30 -19.40
CA LEU A 403 5.80 23.19 -20.41
C LEU A 403 4.99 24.27 -19.71
N ARG A 404 5.18 25.54 -20.08
CA ARG A 404 4.46 26.67 -19.48
C ARG A 404 4.36 27.86 -20.41
N ASP A 405 3.36 28.69 -20.19
CA ASP A 405 3.26 29.98 -20.87
C ASP A 405 4.41 30.92 -20.47
N GLN A 406 4.87 31.69 -21.45
CA GLN A 406 5.79 32.81 -21.32
C GLN A 406 5.16 34.06 -21.96
N SER A 407 5.84 35.20 -21.88
CA SER A 407 5.25 36.47 -22.33
C SER A 407 4.92 36.51 -23.82
N GLN A 408 5.61 35.70 -24.64
CA GLN A 408 5.36 35.58 -26.08
C GLN A 408 4.31 34.53 -26.44
N THR A 409 3.87 33.69 -25.49
CA THR A 409 2.95 32.59 -25.79
C THR A 409 1.62 33.12 -26.37
N SER A 410 1.15 32.48 -27.43
CA SER A 410 -0.09 32.86 -28.13
C SER A 410 -0.94 31.65 -28.48
N LEU A 411 -2.16 31.59 -27.94
CA LEU A 411 -3.21 30.69 -28.41
C LEU A 411 -4.03 31.42 -29.49
N THR A 412 -3.56 31.33 -30.74
CA THR A 412 -4.15 32.03 -31.89
C THR A 412 -5.46 31.38 -32.34
N GLN A 413 -5.57 30.06 -32.25
CA GLN A 413 -6.79 29.30 -32.54
C GLN A 413 -7.00 28.24 -31.46
N GLY A 414 -8.09 28.34 -30.71
CA GLY A 414 -8.39 27.50 -29.55
C GLY A 414 -9.88 27.47 -29.24
N GLN A 415 -10.69 27.06 -30.22
CA GLN A 415 -12.13 26.87 -30.07
C GLN A 415 -12.49 25.43 -30.47
N CYS A 416 -13.53 24.86 -29.85
CA CYS A 416 -14.00 23.53 -30.22
C CYS A 416 -14.37 23.45 -31.71
N GLY A 417 -14.03 22.33 -32.36
CA GLY A 417 -14.27 22.08 -33.79
C GLY A 417 -13.33 22.82 -34.73
N GLN A 418 -12.22 23.36 -34.23
CA GLN A 418 -11.17 24.03 -35.01
C GLN A 418 -9.78 23.49 -34.64
N GLU A 419 -8.88 23.50 -35.61
CA GLU A 419 -7.48 23.11 -35.38
C GLU A 419 -6.82 24.01 -34.32
N VAL A 420 -5.95 23.45 -33.51
CA VAL A 420 -5.31 24.18 -32.42
C VAL A 420 -4.04 24.86 -32.94
N ILE A 421 -3.94 26.18 -32.77
CA ILE A 421 -2.73 26.95 -33.05
C ILE A 421 -2.28 27.60 -31.74
N TYR A 422 -1.23 27.05 -31.14
CA TYR A 422 -0.70 27.42 -29.85
C TYR A 422 0.82 27.51 -29.92
N GLU A 423 1.35 28.72 -29.87
CA GLU A 423 2.72 29.04 -30.26
C GLU A 423 3.50 29.67 -29.11
N ASP A 424 4.82 29.56 -29.18
CA ASP A 424 5.77 30.15 -28.24
C ASP A 424 5.55 29.72 -26.77
N VAL A 425 5.12 28.49 -26.53
CA VAL A 425 5.12 27.86 -25.20
C VAL A 425 6.56 27.56 -24.79
N LEU A 426 6.95 27.91 -23.56
CA LEU A 426 8.28 27.57 -23.06
C LEU A 426 8.31 26.10 -22.66
N ARG A 427 9.22 25.34 -23.26
CA ARG A 427 9.62 24.01 -22.81
C ARG A 427 10.95 24.11 -22.07
N VAL A 428 11.00 23.54 -20.87
CA VAL A 428 12.24 23.26 -20.14
C VAL A 428 12.45 21.76 -20.13
N LYS A 429 13.55 21.28 -20.72
CA LYS A 429 13.96 19.87 -20.69
C LYS A 429 15.00 19.67 -19.59
N LEU A 430 14.76 18.69 -18.75
CA LEU A 430 15.54 18.36 -17.56
C LEU A 430 16.03 16.93 -17.70
N SER A 431 17.35 16.75 -17.70
CA SER A 431 17.97 15.43 -17.72
C SER A 431 18.40 15.02 -16.30
N ASN A 432 18.93 13.80 -16.14
CA ASN A 432 19.40 13.31 -14.85
C ASN A 432 20.31 14.30 -14.10
N GLY A 433 19.92 14.66 -12.87
CA GLY A 433 20.60 15.61 -12.01
C GLY A 433 20.16 17.06 -12.19
N ASP A 434 19.40 17.39 -13.24
CA ASP A 434 18.84 18.72 -13.40
C ASP A 434 17.77 19.01 -12.35
N THR A 435 17.56 20.32 -12.15
CA THR A 435 16.68 20.83 -11.11
C THR A 435 15.68 21.81 -11.69
N TYR A 436 14.47 21.82 -11.10
CA TYR A 436 13.41 22.79 -11.41
C TYR A 436 12.71 23.17 -10.11
N ASN A 437 12.56 24.46 -9.83
CA ASN A 437 11.81 24.92 -8.68
C ASN A 437 10.41 25.39 -9.10
N PHE A 438 9.36 24.70 -8.66
CA PHE A 438 7.98 24.98 -9.07
C PHE A 438 7.41 26.27 -8.46
N SER A 439 8.02 26.80 -7.40
CA SER A 439 7.63 28.07 -6.78
C SER A 439 8.26 29.27 -7.47
N SER A 440 9.57 29.20 -7.79
CA SER A 440 10.33 30.31 -8.37
C SER A 440 10.51 30.21 -9.90
N GLN A 441 10.18 29.06 -10.48
CA GLN A 441 10.44 28.69 -11.88
C GLN A 441 11.92 28.67 -12.27
N SER A 442 12.85 28.69 -11.30
CA SER A 442 14.29 28.59 -11.59
C SER A 442 14.69 27.14 -11.91
N HIS A 443 15.56 26.94 -12.90
CA HIS A 443 16.00 25.61 -13.31
C HIS A 443 17.43 25.58 -13.87
N THR A 444 17.95 24.37 -14.03
CA THR A 444 19.23 24.10 -14.74
C THR A 444 19.04 23.50 -16.13
N GLY A 445 17.81 23.09 -16.47
CA GLY A 445 17.47 22.47 -17.75
C GLY A 445 17.59 23.41 -18.96
N SER A 446 17.50 22.81 -20.14
CA SER A 446 17.56 23.53 -21.42
C SER A 446 16.19 24.05 -21.85
N GLU A 447 16.17 25.28 -22.37
CA GLU A 447 14.95 25.94 -22.83
C GLU A 447 14.77 25.84 -24.35
N LEU A 448 13.53 25.68 -24.78
CA LEU A 448 13.12 25.82 -26.18
C LEU A 448 11.72 26.43 -26.24
N SER A 449 11.51 27.43 -27.10
CA SER A 449 10.15 27.84 -27.48
C SER A 449 9.57 26.82 -28.45
N ILE A 450 8.43 26.24 -28.08
CA ILE A 450 7.73 25.25 -28.88
C ILE A 450 6.28 25.67 -29.13
N GLY A 451 5.59 24.95 -30.01
CA GLY A 451 4.18 25.14 -30.29
C GLY A 451 3.62 24.09 -31.23
N ILE A 452 2.32 24.21 -31.48
CA ILE A 452 1.57 23.42 -32.44
C ILE A 452 0.76 24.31 -33.38
N ASP A 453 0.68 23.91 -34.64
CA ASP A 453 -0.23 24.44 -35.66
C ASP A 453 -0.92 23.27 -36.34
N GLY A 454 -2.11 22.93 -35.84
CA GLY A 454 -2.93 21.79 -36.28
C GLY A 454 -3.39 21.89 -37.74
N THR A 455 -3.22 23.02 -38.41
CA THR A 455 -3.53 23.16 -39.84
C THR A 455 -2.46 22.52 -40.74
N ARG A 456 -1.32 22.12 -40.18
CA ARG A 456 -0.15 21.61 -40.91
C ARG A 456 0.00 20.10 -40.77
N ASN A 457 0.51 19.47 -41.84
CA ASN A 457 0.85 18.04 -41.82
C ASN A 457 1.94 17.68 -40.80
N ASN A 458 2.93 18.57 -40.62
CA ASN A 458 3.83 18.53 -39.47
C ASN A 458 3.47 19.74 -38.62
N TYR A 459 2.69 19.48 -37.56
CA TYR A 459 2.10 20.48 -36.70
C TYR A 459 3.07 21.01 -35.66
N TYR A 460 4.22 20.37 -35.42
CA TYR A 460 5.18 20.84 -34.43
C TYR A 460 6.00 22.06 -34.89
N LEU A 461 6.21 22.98 -33.96
CA LEU A 461 7.04 24.16 -34.09
C LEU A 461 8.05 24.18 -32.92
N PRO A 462 9.38 24.01 -33.14
CA PRO A 462 10.00 23.48 -34.34
C PRO A 462 9.59 22.02 -34.61
N SER A 463 10.02 21.46 -35.74
CA SER A 463 9.63 20.10 -36.17
C SER A 463 10.01 18.97 -35.21
N ASP A 464 10.96 19.22 -34.31
CA ASP A 464 11.37 18.29 -33.26
C ASP A 464 11.33 19.02 -31.91
N PRO A 465 10.22 18.89 -31.17
CA PRO A 465 10.04 19.60 -29.92
C PRO A 465 10.79 18.96 -28.75
N TYR A 466 11.36 17.76 -28.92
CA TYR A 466 12.01 16.97 -27.85
C TYR A 466 13.52 17.20 -27.72
N GLN A 467 14.16 17.95 -28.63
CA GLN A 467 15.63 18.11 -28.66
C GLN A 467 16.25 18.60 -27.36
#